data_AF-A0A960MEX1-F1
#
_entry.id   AF-A0A960MEX1-F1
#
_cell.length_a   1.000
_cell.length_b   1.000
_cell.length_c   1.000
_cell.angle_alpha   90.00
_cell.angle_beta   90.00
_cell.angle_gamma   90.00
#
_symmetry.space_group_name_H-M   'P 1'
#
loop_
_entity.id
_entity.type
_entity.pdbx_description
1 polymer ?
#
loop_
_entity_poly.entity_id
_entity_poly.type
_entity_poly.pdbx_seq_one_letter_code
_entity_poly.pdbx_strand_id
1 'polypeptide(L)'
;QGAVVFLGDSITQGWGPDFKGYFEGMKLANRGIGGDTTRGMLIRLKEDVLSLHPKAIVMLMGTNDLEVEIDPEAIGRNFEKIIAAIKAQDPEVPIVLCLVFPSSPEKNRPADKIQRVNELYAATAKGDPQVTVVDTWTLYAGEDGNADPKWFKDLLHLNPDGYARWAAALRPIFATLGFLETEPDDFTPEPGFESLFNGKDLTGWGFRPTPPRKQAKKPRPDAPVFVEIKEPVSFDGETRSNDGRYRAINGRLVVTTPAEGRRIQQLWTTREFPEDFVLRLEFRATPNADSGVFLRQPQLQCRDFPLAGPYTDLQHYKAQDWNQLEVTVKDNVATATCNGELLTDDLVLPETGPIGLEGDRGQMEYRRIRLKPLQE
;
A
#
# COMPACT_ATOMS: atom_id res chain seq x y z
N GLN A 1 -10.59 4.96 -25.05
CA GLN A 1 -9.28 5.61 -24.89
C GLN A 1 -9.21 6.41 -23.59
N GLY A 2 -8.03 6.54 -22.98
CA GLY A 2 -7.80 7.32 -21.76
C GLY A 2 -8.40 6.74 -20.48
N ALA A 3 -8.61 5.42 -20.44
CA ALA A 3 -9.13 4.71 -19.27
C ALA A 3 -7.99 4.13 -18.42
N VAL A 4 -8.27 3.75 -17.17
CA VAL A 4 -7.45 2.75 -16.46
C VAL A 4 -7.83 1.38 -17.01
N VAL A 5 -6.86 0.66 -17.56
CA VAL A 5 -7.09 -0.62 -18.24
C VAL A 5 -6.72 -1.77 -17.32
N PHE A 6 -7.64 -2.69 -17.08
CA PHE A 6 -7.38 -3.93 -16.35
C PHE A 6 -7.10 -5.04 -17.35
N LEU A 7 -5.84 -5.49 -17.44
CA LEU A 7 -5.41 -6.60 -18.29
C LEU A 7 -5.28 -7.88 -17.44
N GLY A 8 -5.96 -8.94 -17.85
CA GLY A 8 -5.85 -10.21 -17.15
C GLY A 8 -6.73 -11.32 -17.72
N ASP A 9 -7.01 -12.31 -16.89
CA ASP A 9 -7.74 -13.54 -17.24
C ASP A 9 -9.21 -13.52 -16.76
N SER A 10 -9.79 -14.69 -16.45
CA SER A 10 -11.16 -14.84 -15.91
C SER A 10 -11.37 -14.09 -14.59
N ILE A 11 -10.34 -13.95 -13.77
CA ILE A 11 -10.42 -13.21 -12.50
C ILE A 11 -10.57 -11.71 -12.79
N THR A 12 -9.87 -11.20 -13.80
CA THR A 12 -10.06 -9.82 -14.25
C THR A 12 -11.41 -9.65 -14.96
N GLN A 13 -11.81 -10.63 -15.77
CA GLN A 13 -13.10 -10.62 -16.45
C GLN A 13 -14.26 -10.54 -15.45
N GLY A 14 -14.13 -11.20 -14.30
CA GLY A 14 -15.15 -11.24 -13.26
C GLY A 14 -15.42 -9.93 -12.54
N TRP A 15 -14.61 -8.87 -12.74
CA TRP A 15 -15.00 -7.49 -12.40
C TRP A 15 -16.29 -7.06 -13.11
N GLY A 16 -16.59 -7.62 -14.27
CA GLY A 16 -17.75 -7.21 -15.07
C GLY A 16 -17.54 -5.86 -15.77
N PRO A 17 -18.57 -5.37 -16.49
CA PRO A 17 -18.49 -4.14 -17.27
C PRO A 17 -18.51 -2.86 -16.41
N ASP A 18 -19.10 -2.93 -15.22
CA ASP A 18 -19.28 -1.81 -14.27
C ASP A 18 -18.32 -1.87 -13.07
N PHE A 19 -17.40 -2.85 -13.08
CA PHE A 19 -16.48 -3.11 -11.96
C PHE A 19 -17.22 -3.27 -10.62
N LYS A 20 -18.44 -3.80 -10.65
CA LYS A 20 -19.32 -4.00 -9.49
C LYS A 20 -19.60 -2.71 -8.69
N GLY A 21 -19.41 -1.54 -9.30
CA GLY A 21 -19.62 -0.23 -8.67
C GLY A 21 -18.52 0.23 -7.72
N TYR A 22 -17.42 -0.51 -7.55
CA TYR A 22 -16.39 -0.15 -6.56
C TYR A 22 -15.57 1.11 -6.89
N PHE A 23 -15.59 1.54 -8.14
CA PHE A 23 -14.73 2.60 -8.67
C PHE A 23 -15.56 3.68 -9.38
N GLU A 24 -16.65 4.10 -8.74
CA GLU A 24 -17.54 5.13 -9.26
C GLU A 24 -16.75 6.40 -9.66
N GLY A 25 -17.10 6.97 -10.82
CA GLY A 25 -16.42 8.13 -11.41
C GLY A 25 -15.15 7.82 -12.19
N MET A 26 -14.54 6.64 -12.03
CA MET A 26 -13.38 6.25 -12.83
C MET A 26 -13.78 5.81 -14.24
N LYS A 27 -12.99 6.24 -15.23
CA LYS A 27 -13.06 5.68 -16.59
C LYS A 27 -12.25 4.39 -16.64
N LEU A 28 -12.92 3.26 -16.67
CA LEU A 28 -12.29 1.94 -16.62
C LEU A 28 -12.50 1.14 -17.91
N ALA A 29 -11.56 0.24 -18.21
CA ALA A 29 -11.69 -0.73 -19.29
C ALA A 29 -11.30 -2.12 -18.80
N ASN A 30 -12.26 -3.05 -18.79
CA ASN A 30 -12.01 -4.44 -18.48
C ASN A 30 -11.50 -5.17 -19.74
N ARG A 31 -10.30 -5.72 -19.66
CA ARG A 31 -9.64 -6.54 -20.69
C ARG A 31 -9.28 -7.92 -20.13
N GLY A 32 -10.14 -8.45 -19.27
CA GLY A 32 -10.11 -9.82 -18.80
C GLY A 32 -10.69 -10.79 -19.82
N ILE A 33 -9.98 -11.90 -20.10
CA ILE A 33 -10.47 -12.98 -20.96
C ILE A 33 -10.30 -14.31 -20.22
N GLY A 34 -11.39 -15.05 -20.05
CA GLY A 34 -11.35 -16.34 -19.35
C GLY A 34 -10.38 -17.34 -19.98
N GLY A 35 -9.57 -17.98 -19.14
CA GLY A 35 -8.56 -18.96 -19.56
C GLY A 35 -7.31 -18.37 -20.23
N ASP A 36 -7.20 -17.05 -20.33
CA ASP A 36 -6.06 -16.41 -20.99
C ASP A 36 -4.76 -16.63 -20.22
N THR A 37 -3.66 -16.73 -20.95
CA THR A 37 -2.30 -16.96 -20.44
C THR A 37 -1.43 -15.73 -20.68
N THR A 38 -0.27 -15.61 -20.03
CA THR A 38 0.65 -14.50 -20.29
C THR A 38 1.07 -14.39 -21.76
N ARG A 39 1.15 -15.52 -22.48
CA ARG A 39 1.38 -15.54 -23.93
C ARG A 39 0.22 -14.91 -24.71
N GLY A 40 -1.03 -15.25 -24.37
CA GLY A 40 -2.21 -14.69 -25.02
C GLY A 40 -2.38 -13.20 -24.74
N MET A 41 -2.13 -12.78 -23.49
CA MET A 41 -2.09 -11.37 -23.10
C MET A 41 -1.02 -10.59 -23.87
N LEU A 42 0.17 -11.15 -24.07
CA LEU A 42 1.21 -10.52 -24.88
C LEU A 42 0.79 -10.35 -26.35
N ILE A 43 0.09 -11.34 -26.93
CA ILE A 43 -0.40 -11.27 -28.32
C ILE A 43 -1.42 -10.13 -28.49
N ARG A 44 -2.37 -9.99 -27.56
CA ARG A 44 -3.43 -8.96 -27.65
C ARG A 44 -3.06 -7.61 -27.05
N LEU A 45 -1.89 -7.49 -26.42
CA LEU A 45 -1.46 -6.29 -25.68
C LEU A 45 -1.64 -5.00 -26.48
N LYS A 46 -1.29 -5.02 -27.77
CA LYS A 46 -1.40 -3.86 -28.65
C LYS A 46 -2.83 -3.37 -28.79
N GLU A 47 -3.76 -4.26 -29.09
CA GLU A 47 -5.16 -3.92 -29.39
C GLU A 47 -5.93 -3.62 -28.10
N ASP A 48 -5.74 -4.46 -27.09
CA ASP A 48 -6.52 -4.41 -25.86
C ASP A 48 -6.06 -3.33 -24.89
N VAL A 49 -4.77 -2.97 -24.91
CA VAL A 49 -4.18 -2.03 -23.95
C VAL A 49 -3.58 -0.82 -24.66
N LEU A 50 -2.55 -1.02 -25.48
CA LEU A 50 -1.73 0.09 -25.98
C LEU A 50 -2.52 1.06 -26.88
N SER A 51 -3.38 0.54 -27.75
CA SER A 51 -4.24 1.33 -28.64
C SER A 51 -5.32 2.13 -27.89
N LEU A 52 -5.53 1.83 -26.60
CA LEU A 52 -6.44 2.59 -25.75
C LEU A 52 -5.80 3.84 -25.15
N HIS A 53 -4.48 4.05 -25.28
CA HIS A 53 -3.74 5.12 -24.60
C HIS A 53 -4.14 5.19 -23.11
N PRO A 54 -3.83 4.14 -22.33
CA PRO A 54 -4.26 4.01 -20.95
C PRO A 54 -3.71 5.14 -20.08
N LYS A 55 -4.47 5.53 -19.06
CA LYS A 55 -3.99 6.43 -18.00
C LYS A 55 -3.26 5.70 -16.88
N ALA A 56 -3.56 4.42 -16.71
CA ALA A 56 -2.81 3.45 -15.91
C ALA A 56 -3.20 2.04 -16.36
N ILE A 57 -2.39 1.05 -16.02
CA ILE A 57 -2.63 -0.36 -16.36
C ILE A 57 -2.59 -1.20 -15.09
N VAL A 58 -3.67 -1.91 -14.79
CA VAL A 58 -3.73 -2.89 -13.69
C VAL A 58 -3.58 -4.28 -14.29
N MET A 59 -2.69 -5.09 -13.73
CA MET A 59 -2.40 -6.42 -14.27
C MET A 59 -2.48 -7.51 -13.20
N LEU A 60 -3.15 -8.61 -13.55
CA LEU A 60 -3.15 -9.87 -12.81
C LEU A 60 -3.09 -11.01 -13.85
N MET A 61 -2.00 -11.77 -13.87
CA MET A 61 -1.75 -12.74 -14.95
C MET A 61 -0.85 -13.90 -14.53
N GLY A 62 -1.06 -15.08 -15.10
CA GLY A 62 -0.17 -16.24 -14.92
C GLY A 62 -0.81 -17.47 -14.30
N THR A 63 -2.01 -17.36 -13.70
CA THR A 63 -2.65 -18.51 -13.04
C THR A 63 -3.04 -19.62 -14.01
N ASN A 64 -3.44 -19.27 -15.24
CA ASN A 64 -3.80 -20.27 -16.27
C ASN A 64 -2.59 -20.86 -16.97
N ASP A 65 -1.47 -20.13 -17.05
CA ASP A 65 -0.20 -20.67 -17.54
C ASP A 65 0.21 -21.89 -16.72
N LEU A 66 0.02 -21.85 -15.40
CA LEU A 66 0.30 -22.99 -14.50
C LEU A 66 -0.64 -24.17 -14.73
N GLU A 67 -1.92 -23.92 -15.02
CA GLU A 67 -2.90 -24.98 -15.33
C GLU A 67 -2.53 -25.78 -16.58
N VAL A 68 -1.95 -25.11 -17.59
CA VAL A 68 -1.42 -25.76 -18.80
C VAL A 68 0.07 -26.07 -18.69
N GLU A 69 0.58 -26.21 -17.46
CA GLU A 69 1.91 -26.69 -17.11
C GLU A 69 3.08 -25.87 -17.69
N ILE A 70 2.87 -24.57 -17.92
CA ILE A 70 3.95 -23.67 -18.32
C ILE A 70 4.86 -23.39 -17.12
N ASP A 71 6.15 -23.48 -17.39
CA ASP A 71 7.22 -23.23 -16.44
C ASP A 71 7.22 -21.76 -15.95
N PRO A 72 7.31 -21.49 -14.62
CA PRO A 72 7.29 -20.14 -14.06
C PRO A 72 8.27 -19.16 -14.73
N GLU A 73 9.46 -19.61 -15.12
CA GLU A 73 10.45 -18.78 -15.78
C GLU A 73 9.99 -18.36 -17.19
N ALA A 74 9.21 -19.19 -17.89
CA ALA A 74 8.60 -18.79 -19.16
C ALA A 74 7.51 -17.73 -18.96
N ILE A 75 6.74 -17.84 -17.88
CA ILE A 75 5.74 -16.84 -17.47
C ILE A 75 6.43 -15.51 -17.17
N GLY A 76 7.51 -15.53 -16.39
CA GLY A 76 8.34 -14.35 -16.09
C GLY A 76 8.89 -13.68 -17.35
N ARG A 77 9.43 -14.44 -18.31
CA ARG A 77 9.91 -13.89 -19.60
C ARG A 77 8.81 -13.25 -20.44
N ASN A 78 7.58 -13.76 -20.37
CA ASN A 78 6.45 -13.12 -21.05
C ASN A 78 6.10 -11.80 -20.37
N PHE A 79 6.11 -11.75 -19.04
CA PHE A 79 5.91 -10.52 -18.28
C PHE A 79 6.95 -9.44 -18.60
N GLU A 80 8.24 -9.80 -18.65
CA GLU A 80 9.32 -8.88 -19.07
C GLU A 80 9.03 -8.25 -20.45
N LYS A 81 8.57 -9.05 -21.42
CA LYS A 81 8.20 -8.56 -22.76
C LYS A 81 6.99 -7.64 -22.73
N ILE A 82 5.97 -7.96 -21.92
CA ILE A 82 4.78 -7.13 -21.75
C ILE A 82 5.18 -5.75 -21.18
N ILE A 83 5.95 -5.74 -20.09
CA ILE A 83 6.45 -4.49 -19.47
C ILE A 83 7.28 -3.69 -20.46
N ALA A 84 8.22 -4.32 -21.17
CA ALA A 84 9.05 -3.65 -22.16
C ALA A 84 8.20 -3.01 -23.28
N ALA A 85 7.17 -3.71 -23.77
CA ALA A 85 6.27 -3.19 -24.80
C ALA A 85 5.40 -2.03 -24.30
N ILE A 86 4.90 -2.08 -23.07
CA ILE A 86 4.16 -0.97 -22.44
C ILE A 86 5.05 0.26 -22.35
N LYS A 87 6.26 0.11 -21.79
CA LYS A 87 7.22 1.21 -21.62
C LYS A 87 7.70 1.82 -22.92
N ALA A 88 7.89 1.00 -23.95
CA ALA A 88 8.26 1.47 -25.27
C ALA A 88 7.17 2.37 -25.89
N GLN A 89 5.91 2.12 -25.54
CA GLN A 89 4.78 2.91 -26.03
C GLN A 89 4.51 4.16 -25.17
N ASP A 90 4.64 4.03 -23.85
CA ASP A 90 4.45 5.12 -22.88
C ASP A 90 5.41 4.92 -21.69
N PRO A 91 6.50 5.71 -21.61
CA PRO A 91 7.49 5.60 -20.53
C PRO A 91 7.01 6.20 -19.20
N GLU A 92 5.81 6.80 -19.15
CA GLU A 92 5.26 7.43 -17.94
C GLU A 92 3.96 6.77 -17.44
N VAL A 93 3.32 5.89 -18.22
CA VAL A 93 2.07 5.25 -17.80
C VAL A 93 2.24 4.41 -16.53
N PRO A 94 1.52 4.71 -15.43
CA PRO A 94 1.61 3.92 -14.21
C PRO A 94 1.14 2.48 -14.42
N ILE A 95 1.90 1.53 -13.89
CA ILE A 95 1.59 0.11 -13.92
C ILE A 95 1.32 -0.36 -12.50
N VAL A 96 0.17 -0.98 -12.27
CA VAL A 96 -0.21 -1.61 -11.00
C VAL A 96 -0.20 -3.12 -11.18
N LEU A 97 0.86 -3.77 -10.69
CA LEU A 97 1.05 -5.20 -10.80
C LEU A 97 0.49 -5.90 -9.55
N CYS A 98 -0.60 -6.63 -9.71
CA CYS A 98 -1.11 -7.51 -8.67
C CYS A 98 -0.34 -8.83 -8.71
N LEU A 99 0.21 -9.25 -7.57
CA LEU A 99 0.77 -10.60 -7.45
C LEU A 99 -0.34 -11.64 -7.70
N VAL A 100 -0.01 -12.70 -8.44
CA VAL A 100 -0.92 -13.80 -8.75
C VAL A 100 -1.53 -14.31 -7.45
N PHE A 101 -2.85 -14.48 -7.42
CA PHE A 101 -3.56 -14.97 -6.24
C PHE A 101 -3.21 -16.44 -5.98
N PRO A 102 -3.34 -16.92 -4.73
CA PRO A 102 -3.29 -18.34 -4.45
C PRO A 102 -4.43 -19.08 -5.13
N SER A 103 -4.20 -20.38 -5.35
CA SER A 103 -5.20 -21.32 -5.83
C SER A 103 -4.99 -22.64 -5.09
N SER A 104 -5.19 -23.77 -5.74
CA SER A 104 -5.02 -25.09 -5.14
C SER A 104 -4.25 -26.03 -6.08
N PRO A 105 -3.43 -26.95 -5.54
CA PRO A 105 -2.89 -28.08 -6.30
C PRO A 105 -3.99 -28.88 -7.03
N GLU A 106 -5.20 -28.96 -6.48
CA GLU A 106 -6.36 -29.61 -7.13
C GLU A 106 -6.80 -28.93 -8.43
N LYS A 107 -6.40 -27.67 -8.61
CA LYS A 107 -6.59 -26.87 -9.82
C LYS A 107 -5.35 -26.84 -10.71
N ASN A 108 -4.37 -27.73 -10.48
CA ASN A 108 -3.05 -27.73 -11.13
C ASN A 108 -2.26 -26.43 -10.93
N ARG A 109 -2.48 -25.75 -9.80
CA ARG A 109 -1.88 -24.45 -9.47
C ARG A 109 -1.27 -24.50 -8.07
N PRO A 110 -0.17 -25.27 -7.88
CA PRO A 110 0.43 -25.43 -6.57
C PRO A 110 1.10 -24.14 -6.09
N ALA A 111 1.06 -23.92 -4.78
CA ALA A 111 1.44 -22.64 -4.17
C ALA A 111 2.91 -22.24 -4.46
N ASP A 112 3.83 -23.19 -4.43
CA ASP A 112 5.25 -22.97 -4.70
C ASP A 112 5.50 -22.42 -6.11
N LYS A 113 4.79 -22.92 -7.12
CA LYS A 113 4.89 -22.41 -8.49
C LYS A 113 4.31 -21.00 -8.63
N ILE A 114 3.21 -20.70 -7.95
CA ILE A 114 2.63 -19.35 -7.99
C ILE A 114 3.56 -18.35 -7.28
N GLN A 115 4.10 -18.73 -6.11
CA GLN A 115 5.10 -17.93 -5.41
C GLN A 115 6.32 -17.67 -6.29
N ARG A 116 6.78 -18.68 -7.04
CA ARG A 116 7.88 -18.52 -7.99
C ARG A 116 7.56 -17.50 -9.10
N VAL A 117 6.35 -17.51 -9.65
CA VAL A 117 5.90 -16.48 -10.62
C VAL A 117 5.92 -15.09 -9.97
N ASN A 118 5.38 -14.97 -8.75
CA ASN A 118 5.34 -13.71 -8.01
C ASN A 118 6.74 -13.15 -7.69
N GLU A 119 7.71 -14.01 -7.37
CA GLU A 119 9.11 -13.62 -7.20
C GLU A 119 9.71 -13.05 -8.49
N LEU A 120 9.45 -13.70 -9.63
CA LEU A 120 9.95 -13.24 -10.94
C LEU A 120 9.34 -11.88 -11.33
N TYR A 121 8.06 -11.69 -11.05
CA TYR A 121 7.37 -10.42 -11.25
C TYR A 121 7.92 -9.31 -10.36
N ALA A 122 8.08 -9.57 -9.06
CA ALA A 122 8.65 -8.63 -8.12
C ALA A 122 10.11 -8.27 -8.48
N ALA A 123 10.91 -9.26 -8.90
CA ALA A 123 12.28 -9.04 -9.36
C ALA A 123 12.35 -8.14 -10.60
N THR A 124 11.44 -8.34 -11.56
CA THR A 124 11.34 -7.53 -12.78
C THR A 124 10.91 -6.09 -12.47
N ALA A 125 10.01 -5.90 -11.49
CA ALA A 125 9.52 -4.59 -11.06
C ALA A 125 10.48 -3.85 -10.11
N LYS A 126 11.49 -4.54 -9.55
CA LYS A 126 12.35 -3.95 -8.52
C LYS A 126 13.16 -2.77 -9.06
N GLY A 127 13.05 -1.63 -8.36
CA GLY A 127 13.71 -0.38 -8.72
C GLY A 127 13.02 0.38 -9.86
N ASP A 128 11.86 -0.08 -10.32
CA ASP A 128 11.11 0.54 -11.40
C ASP A 128 10.04 1.51 -10.86
N PRO A 129 10.22 2.83 -10.98
CA PRO A 129 9.26 3.80 -10.45
C PRO A 129 7.92 3.79 -11.18
N GLN A 130 7.83 3.18 -12.36
CA GLN A 130 6.58 3.06 -13.11
C GLN A 130 5.68 1.94 -12.55
N VAL A 131 6.25 0.95 -11.85
CA VAL A 131 5.52 -0.26 -11.42
C VAL A 131 5.28 -0.22 -9.91
N THR A 132 4.01 -0.16 -9.53
CA THR A 132 3.56 -0.42 -8.16
C THR A 132 3.15 -1.88 -8.02
N VAL A 133 3.87 -2.64 -7.20
CA VAL A 133 3.49 -4.00 -6.86
C VAL A 133 2.48 -3.98 -5.72
N VAL A 134 1.33 -4.62 -5.92
CA VAL A 134 0.31 -4.85 -4.91
C VAL A 134 0.37 -6.31 -4.49
N ASP A 135 0.69 -6.56 -3.23
CA ASP A 135 0.72 -7.91 -2.67
C ASP A 135 -0.69 -8.45 -2.46
N THR A 136 -1.25 -8.99 -3.53
CA THR A 136 -2.53 -9.69 -3.53
C THR A 136 -2.41 -11.18 -3.28
N TRP A 137 -1.21 -11.76 -3.27
CA TRP A 137 -1.04 -13.15 -2.86
C TRP A 137 -1.40 -13.31 -1.38
N THR A 138 -0.72 -12.54 -0.52
CA THR A 138 -0.86 -12.70 0.92
C THR A 138 -2.25 -12.29 1.40
N LEU A 139 -2.95 -11.45 0.64
CA LEU A 139 -4.36 -11.09 0.89
C LEU A 139 -5.32 -12.29 0.97
N TYR A 140 -5.00 -13.37 0.25
CA TYR A 140 -5.92 -14.44 -0.07
C TYR A 140 -5.37 -15.83 0.29
N ALA A 141 -4.11 -15.91 0.72
CA ALA A 141 -3.46 -17.17 1.06
C ALA A 141 -3.85 -17.60 2.46
N GLY A 142 -4.25 -18.87 2.60
CA GLY A 142 -4.40 -19.55 3.88
C GLY A 142 -3.03 -19.87 4.49
N GLU A 143 -3.05 -20.46 5.68
CA GLU A 143 -1.84 -20.84 6.42
C GLU A 143 -0.93 -21.81 5.66
N ASP A 144 -1.52 -22.65 4.80
CA ASP A 144 -0.83 -23.62 3.95
C ASP A 144 -0.37 -23.03 2.59
N GLY A 145 -0.62 -21.74 2.35
CA GLY A 145 -0.32 -21.05 1.10
C GLY A 145 -1.35 -21.26 -0.01
N ASN A 146 -2.38 -22.10 0.19
CA ASN A 146 -3.45 -22.29 -0.78
C ASN A 146 -4.52 -21.18 -0.65
N ALA A 147 -5.44 -21.14 -1.61
CA ALA A 147 -6.55 -20.20 -1.61
C ALA A 147 -7.45 -20.41 -0.38
N ASP A 148 -7.61 -19.37 0.45
CA ASP A 148 -8.56 -19.37 1.56
C ASP A 148 -10.01 -19.38 1.01
N PRO A 149 -10.80 -20.47 1.21
CA PRO A 149 -12.15 -20.61 0.68
C PRO A 149 -13.10 -19.47 1.06
N LYS A 150 -12.78 -18.69 2.11
CA LYS A 150 -13.54 -17.49 2.48
C LYS A 150 -13.66 -16.47 1.35
N TRP A 151 -12.64 -16.37 0.48
CA TRP A 151 -12.58 -15.34 -0.57
C TRP A 151 -12.87 -15.86 -1.97
N PHE A 152 -12.88 -17.20 -2.16
CA PHE A 152 -13.03 -17.83 -3.46
C PHE A 152 -14.26 -18.72 -3.52
N LYS A 153 -14.98 -18.69 -4.65
CA LYS A 153 -16.14 -19.56 -4.86
C LYS A 153 -15.75 -21.00 -5.24
N ASP A 154 -14.55 -21.18 -5.79
CA ASP A 154 -14.08 -22.45 -6.35
C ASP A 154 -12.55 -22.63 -6.24
N LEU A 155 -11.92 -22.01 -5.23
CA LEU A 155 -10.46 -21.98 -5.00
C LEU A 155 -9.64 -21.38 -6.16
N LEU A 156 -10.27 -20.59 -7.03
CA LEU A 156 -9.62 -19.88 -8.14
C LEU A 156 -10.24 -18.51 -8.38
N HIS A 157 -11.56 -18.45 -8.53
CA HIS A 157 -12.30 -17.23 -8.79
C HIS A 157 -12.81 -16.62 -7.48
N LEU A 158 -12.66 -15.30 -7.34
CA LEU A 158 -13.16 -14.58 -6.18
C LEU A 158 -14.69 -14.63 -6.09
N ASN A 159 -15.20 -14.70 -4.86
CA ASN A 159 -16.59 -14.40 -4.52
C ASN A 159 -16.79 -12.87 -4.34
N PRO A 160 -18.01 -12.37 -4.07
CA PRO A 160 -18.24 -10.93 -3.88
C PRO A 160 -17.33 -10.28 -2.83
N ASP A 161 -17.14 -10.92 -1.67
CA ASP A 161 -16.29 -10.40 -0.59
C ASP A 161 -14.81 -10.37 -1.00
N GLY A 162 -14.37 -11.36 -1.78
CA GLY A 162 -13.06 -11.39 -2.39
C GLY A 162 -12.81 -10.18 -3.31
N TYR A 163 -13.78 -9.83 -4.16
CA TYR A 163 -13.67 -8.63 -5.01
C TYR A 163 -13.74 -7.34 -4.21
N ALA A 164 -14.55 -7.26 -3.15
CA ALA A 164 -14.57 -6.11 -2.25
C ALA A 164 -13.19 -5.88 -1.63
N ARG A 165 -12.52 -6.96 -1.19
CA ARG A 165 -11.16 -6.94 -0.64
C ARG A 165 -10.12 -6.51 -1.68
N TRP A 166 -10.24 -6.97 -2.93
CA TRP A 166 -9.34 -6.53 -4.01
C TRP A 166 -9.53 -5.04 -4.32
N ALA A 167 -10.79 -4.60 -4.38
CA ALA A 167 -11.11 -3.19 -4.60
C ALA A 167 -10.48 -2.31 -3.52
N ALA A 168 -10.68 -2.67 -2.25
CA ALA A 168 -10.11 -1.94 -1.13
C ALA A 168 -8.58 -1.86 -1.19
N ALA A 169 -7.89 -2.91 -1.64
CA ALA A 169 -6.44 -2.89 -1.84
C ALA A 169 -5.97 -1.96 -2.98
N LEU A 170 -6.78 -1.78 -4.03
CA LEU A 170 -6.46 -0.90 -5.16
C LEU A 170 -6.81 0.58 -4.90
N ARG A 171 -7.80 0.86 -4.05
CA ARG A 171 -8.28 2.22 -3.79
C ARG A 171 -7.17 3.20 -3.38
N PRO A 172 -6.30 2.90 -2.39
CA PRO A 172 -5.15 3.75 -2.04
C PRO A 172 -4.25 4.08 -3.24
N ILE A 173 -4.03 3.12 -4.13
CA ILE A 173 -3.17 3.30 -5.30
C ILE A 173 -3.84 4.24 -6.31
N PHE A 174 -5.12 4.02 -6.62
CA PHE A 174 -5.88 4.92 -7.51
C PHE A 174 -6.03 6.32 -6.93
N ALA A 175 -6.14 6.44 -5.61
CA ALA A 175 -6.09 7.70 -4.90
C ALA A 175 -4.77 8.44 -5.11
N THR A 176 -3.63 7.78 -4.92
CA THR A 176 -2.29 8.34 -5.17
C THR A 176 -2.08 8.74 -6.62
N LEU A 177 -2.63 7.96 -7.56
CA LEU A 177 -2.55 8.22 -9.00
C LEU A 177 -3.54 9.29 -9.48
N GLY A 178 -4.40 9.81 -8.60
CA GLY A 178 -5.36 10.88 -8.92
C GLY A 178 -6.59 10.42 -9.71
N PHE A 179 -6.96 9.14 -9.61
CA PHE A 179 -8.20 8.61 -10.21
C PHE A 179 -9.38 8.55 -9.22
N LEU A 180 -9.10 8.56 -7.92
CA LEU A 180 -10.07 8.61 -6.85
C LEU A 180 -9.65 9.66 -5.81
N GLU A 181 -10.62 10.15 -5.04
CA GLU A 181 -10.34 11.07 -3.93
C GLU A 181 -9.45 12.25 -4.40
N THR A 182 -9.91 12.89 -5.47
CA THR A 182 -9.21 13.96 -6.18
C THR A 182 -9.42 15.33 -5.55
N GLU A 183 -10.43 15.45 -4.70
CA GLU A 183 -10.80 16.71 -4.06
C GLU A 183 -10.02 16.92 -2.76
N PRO A 184 -9.69 18.17 -2.39
CA PRO A 184 -9.13 18.48 -1.08
C PRO A 184 -10.05 18.05 0.08
N ASP A 185 -9.48 17.60 1.20
CA ASP A 185 -10.21 17.37 2.45
C ASP A 185 -10.56 18.73 3.09
N ASP A 186 -11.85 19.06 3.18
CA ASP A 186 -12.37 20.30 3.78
C ASP A 186 -12.53 20.21 5.31
N PHE A 187 -11.90 19.20 5.91
CA PHE A 187 -11.90 18.96 7.34
C PHE A 187 -11.42 20.17 8.15
N THR A 188 -12.22 20.52 9.16
CA THR A 188 -11.87 21.53 10.16
C THR A 188 -11.64 20.84 11.51
N PRO A 189 -10.47 21.02 12.16
CA PRO A 189 -10.19 20.47 13.48
C PRO A 189 -11.23 20.88 14.54
N GLU A 190 -11.49 19.98 15.48
CA GLU A 190 -12.38 20.23 16.61
C GLU A 190 -11.84 21.36 17.51
N PRO A 191 -12.69 22.09 18.26
CA PRO A 191 -12.23 23.17 19.13
C PRO A 191 -11.11 22.74 20.11
N GLY A 192 -10.01 23.48 20.07
CA GLY A 192 -8.80 23.24 20.87
C GLY A 192 -7.81 22.25 20.24
N PHE A 193 -8.15 21.60 19.12
CA PHE A 193 -7.18 20.87 18.32
C PHE A 193 -6.50 21.79 17.31
N GLU A 194 -5.18 21.65 17.21
CA GLU A 194 -4.35 22.23 16.17
C GLU A 194 -3.99 21.16 15.13
N SER A 195 -4.08 21.49 13.84
CA SER A 195 -3.65 20.58 12.79
C SER A 195 -2.12 20.48 12.73
N LEU A 196 -1.59 19.26 12.80
CA LEU A 196 -0.17 18.99 12.54
C LEU A 196 0.13 18.85 11.05
N PHE A 197 -0.88 18.50 10.25
CA PHE A 197 -0.77 18.40 8.79
C PHE A 197 -1.81 19.32 8.15
N ASN A 198 -1.36 20.23 7.29
CA ASN A 198 -2.21 21.28 6.72
C ASN A 198 -3.04 20.81 5.50
N GLY A 199 -2.88 19.54 5.09
CA GLY A 199 -3.59 18.94 3.95
C GLY A 199 -3.04 19.30 2.57
N LYS A 200 -2.04 20.19 2.47
CA LYS A 200 -1.54 20.75 1.20
C LYS A 200 -0.08 20.41 0.93
N ASP A 201 0.77 20.54 1.94
CA ASP A 201 2.22 20.35 1.84
C ASP A 201 2.77 19.78 3.16
N LEU A 202 4.08 19.53 3.20
CA LEU A 202 4.77 18.95 4.35
C LEU A 202 5.29 20.01 5.33
N THR A 203 4.67 21.20 5.38
CA THR A 203 5.01 22.22 6.39
C THR A 203 4.86 21.69 7.80
N GLY A 204 5.89 21.91 8.62
CA GLY A 204 6.02 21.35 9.96
C GLY A 204 6.57 19.93 10.00
N TRP A 205 6.94 19.35 8.85
CA TRP A 205 7.49 18.00 8.75
C TRP A 205 8.86 17.96 8.10
N GLY A 206 9.66 16.96 8.45
CA GLY A 206 11.03 16.85 8.01
C GLY A 206 11.68 15.51 8.30
N PHE A 207 12.88 15.33 7.78
CA PHE A 207 13.77 14.26 8.21
C PHE A 207 14.64 14.72 9.37
N ARG A 208 14.86 13.82 10.32
CA ARG A 208 15.75 14.02 11.47
C ARG A 208 16.98 13.13 11.34
N PRO A 209 18.13 13.53 11.92
CA PRO A 209 19.34 12.71 11.91
C PRO A 209 19.07 11.31 12.46
N THR A 210 19.60 10.29 11.80
CA THR A 210 19.48 8.90 12.20
C THR A 210 20.81 8.39 12.75
N PRO A 211 20.80 7.57 13.82
CA PRO A 211 22.03 6.98 14.31
C PRO A 211 22.67 6.07 13.25
N PRO A 212 24.02 6.01 13.16
CA PRO A 212 24.70 5.12 12.22
C PRO A 212 24.30 3.67 12.44
N ARG A 213 23.87 2.97 11.38
CA ARG A 213 23.56 1.55 11.44
C ARG A 213 24.61 0.76 10.66
N LYS A 214 25.17 -0.28 11.29
CA LYS A 214 26.06 -1.21 10.61
C LYS A 214 25.26 -2.02 9.59
N GLN A 215 25.56 -1.85 8.31
CA GLN A 215 25.00 -2.74 7.29
C GLN A 215 25.54 -4.16 7.48
N ALA A 216 24.66 -5.15 7.28
CA ALA A 216 25.06 -6.55 7.28
C ALA A 216 26.06 -6.79 6.14
N LYS A 217 27.15 -7.53 6.41
CA LYS A 217 28.17 -7.85 5.39
C LYS A 217 27.63 -8.67 4.20
N LYS A 218 26.55 -9.43 4.43
CA LYS A 218 25.80 -10.22 3.43
C LYS A 218 24.31 -10.09 3.75
N PRO A 219 23.64 -9.02 3.30
CA PRO A 219 22.22 -8.88 3.54
C PRO A 219 21.45 -9.96 2.78
N ARG A 220 20.33 -10.40 3.35
CA ARG A 220 19.35 -11.21 2.61
C ARG A 220 18.80 -10.38 1.44
N PRO A 221 18.35 -10.99 0.32
CA PRO A 221 17.83 -10.27 -0.84
C PRO A 221 16.75 -9.21 -0.55
N ASP A 222 15.95 -9.44 0.50
CA ASP A 222 14.83 -8.57 0.93
C ASP A 222 15.08 -7.89 2.28
N ALA A 223 16.34 -7.77 2.69
CA ALA A 223 16.69 -7.04 3.91
C ALA A 223 16.26 -5.56 3.78
N PRO A 224 15.73 -4.95 4.86
CA PRO A 224 15.38 -3.54 4.84
C PRO A 224 16.61 -2.67 4.60
N VAL A 225 16.48 -1.70 3.70
CA VAL A 225 17.44 -0.61 3.53
C VAL A 225 17.06 0.48 4.52
N PHE A 226 17.92 0.76 5.49
CA PHE A 226 17.78 1.89 6.39
C PHE A 226 18.47 3.11 5.79
N VAL A 227 17.73 4.19 5.61
CA VAL A 227 18.28 5.43 5.11
C VAL A 227 19.02 6.15 6.23
N GLU A 228 20.25 6.57 5.95
CA GLU A 228 21.03 7.41 6.86
C GLU A 228 20.76 8.88 6.55
N ILE A 229 20.22 9.60 7.52
CA ILE A 229 20.07 11.05 7.50
C ILE A 229 21.15 11.65 8.39
N LYS A 230 22.03 12.46 7.80
CA LYS A 230 23.16 13.09 8.51
C LYS A 230 22.76 14.41 9.15
N GLU A 231 22.04 15.23 8.41
CA GLU A 231 21.57 16.55 8.82
C GLU A 231 20.04 16.61 8.75
N PRO A 232 19.38 17.37 9.63
CA PRO A 232 17.94 17.55 9.56
C PRO A 232 17.55 18.24 8.24
N VAL A 233 16.39 17.86 7.71
CA VAL A 233 15.82 18.44 6.48
C VAL A 233 14.39 18.87 6.77
N SER A 234 14.06 20.15 6.60
CA SER A 234 12.67 20.63 6.62
C SER A 234 12.05 20.51 5.23
N PHE A 235 10.76 20.19 5.17
CA PHE A 235 9.97 20.15 3.94
C PHE A 235 8.88 21.23 3.94
N ASP A 236 9.12 22.36 4.61
CA ASP A 236 8.20 23.50 4.61
C ASP A 236 7.88 23.99 3.19
N GLY A 237 6.60 24.06 2.87
CA GLY A 237 6.09 24.42 1.55
C GLY A 237 6.23 23.35 0.46
N GLU A 238 6.88 22.21 0.77
CA GLU A 238 7.12 21.15 -0.21
C GLU A 238 6.00 20.11 -0.20
N THR A 239 5.52 19.71 -1.38
CA THR A 239 4.48 18.67 -1.50
C THR A 239 5.03 17.25 -1.43
N ARG A 240 6.36 17.08 -1.37
CA ARG A 240 7.01 15.78 -1.27
C ARG A 240 8.36 15.88 -0.56
N SER A 241 8.77 14.79 0.08
CA SER A 241 10.15 14.63 0.55
C SER A 241 11.13 14.57 -0.63
N ASN A 242 12.40 14.89 -0.39
CA ASN A 242 13.44 14.89 -1.42
C ASN A 242 13.68 13.53 -2.08
N ASP A 243 13.36 12.44 -1.38
CA ASP A 243 13.40 11.06 -1.89
C ASP A 243 12.05 10.58 -2.46
N GLY A 244 11.01 11.41 -2.42
CA GLY A 244 9.66 11.10 -2.89
C GLY A 244 8.86 10.14 -2.01
N ARG A 245 9.41 9.65 -0.89
CA ARG A 245 8.76 8.64 -0.03
C ARG A 245 7.50 9.15 0.65
N TYR A 246 7.46 10.44 0.98
CA TYR A 246 6.33 11.12 1.61
C TYR A 246 5.79 12.18 0.67
N ARG A 247 4.47 12.23 0.50
CA ARG A 247 3.80 13.17 -0.40
C ARG A 247 2.53 13.72 0.25
N ALA A 248 2.29 15.01 0.09
CA ALA A 248 1.00 15.62 0.36
C ALA A 248 0.14 15.54 -0.91
N ILE A 249 -0.99 14.84 -0.85
CA ILE A 249 -1.90 14.62 -1.98
C ILE A 249 -3.34 14.75 -1.48
N ASN A 250 -4.03 15.81 -1.89
CA ASN A 250 -5.47 16.02 -1.65
C ASN A 250 -5.89 15.80 -0.18
N GLY A 251 -5.27 16.50 0.76
CA GLY A 251 -5.60 16.35 2.19
C GLY A 251 -4.99 15.13 2.87
N ARG A 252 -4.20 14.31 2.16
CA ARG A 252 -3.55 13.11 2.71
C ARG A 252 -2.03 13.23 2.68
N LEU A 253 -1.40 12.74 3.74
CA LEU A 253 0.02 12.48 3.81
C LEU A 253 0.24 11.01 3.43
N VAL A 254 0.73 10.80 2.21
CA VAL A 254 0.90 9.51 1.56
C VAL A 254 2.35 9.05 1.71
N VAL A 255 2.52 7.85 2.25
CA VAL A 255 3.79 7.15 2.38
C VAL A 255 3.85 6.12 1.24
N THR A 256 4.53 6.45 0.14
CA THR A 256 4.42 5.73 -1.16
C THR A 256 5.26 4.47 -1.23
N THR A 257 4.77 3.38 -1.84
CA THR A 257 5.56 2.13 -1.98
C THR A 257 6.94 2.38 -2.62
N PRO A 258 8.05 2.06 -1.93
CA PRO A 258 9.39 2.18 -2.48
C PRO A 258 9.61 1.22 -3.65
N ALA A 259 10.20 1.71 -4.75
CA ALA A 259 10.44 0.90 -5.94
C ALA A 259 11.49 -0.19 -5.68
N GLU A 260 12.50 0.10 -4.88
CA GLU A 260 13.62 -0.77 -4.51
C GLU A 260 13.25 -1.94 -3.57
N GLY A 261 11.98 -2.06 -3.15
CA GLY A 261 11.55 -2.99 -2.12
C GLY A 261 11.61 -2.36 -0.73
N ARG A 262 11.93 -3.12 0.32
CA ARG A 262 11.80 -2.63 1.71
C ARG A 262 12.81 -1.51 2.05
N ARG A 263 12.33 -0.27 2.21
CA ARG A 263 13.15 0.89 2.57
C ARG A 263 12.52 1.66 3.72
N ILE A 264 13.21 1.64 4.86
CA ILE A 264 12.77 2.27 6.10
C ILE A 264 13.24 3.72 6.13
N GLN A 265 12.27 4.62 6.12
CA GLN A 265 12.43 6.06 6.33
C GLN A 265 11.38 6.52 7.35
N GLN A 266 11.69 7.59 8.06
CA GLN A 266 10.78 8.20 9.02
C GLN A 266 10.63 9.68 8.70
N LEU A 267 9.40 10.17 8.75
CA LEU A 267 9.06 11.59 8.67
C LEU A 267 8.65 12.05 10.07
N TRP A 268 9.15 13.20 10.50
CA TRP A 268 8.97 13.72 11.85
C TRP A 268 8.41 15.12 11.82
N THR A 269 7.67 15.50 12.84
CA THR A 269 7.41 16.92 13.10
C THR A 269 8.73 17.65 13.37
N THR A 270 8.83 18.88 12.88
CA THR A 270 9.98 19.76 13.18
C THR A 270 9.96 20.23 14.64
N ARG A 271 8.77 20.36 15.23
CA ARG A 271 8.57 20.65 16.66
C ARG A 271 8.60 19.39 17.53
N GLU A 272 8.80 19.62 18.83
CA GLU A 272 8.71 18.62 19.89
C GLU A 272 7.56 18.98 20.85
N PHE A 273 7.10 17.99 21.61
CA PHE A 273 5.90 18.06 22.43
C PHE A 273 6.20 17.63 23.88
N PRO A 274 6.60 18.55 24.77
CA PRO A 274 6.85 18.25 26.18
C PRO A 274 5.57 18.10 27.02
N GLU A 275 4.47 18.73 26.61
CA GLU A 275 3.22 18.75 27.35
C GLU A 275 2.39 17.46 27.21
N ASP A 276 1.47 17.25 28.14
CA ASP A 276 0.41 16.26 28.01
C ASP A 276 -0.57 16.65 26.89
N PHE A 277 -1.04 15.69 26.11
CA PHE A 277 -1.85 15.98 24.93
C PHE A 277 -2.77 14.83 24.52
N VAL A 278 -3.77 15.17 23.69
CA VAL A 278 -4.54 14.22 22.89
C VAL A 278 -4.14 14.37 21.42
N LEU A 279 -3.62 13.31 20.83
CA LEU A 279 -3.35 13.19 19.39
C LEU A 279 -4.49 12.41 18.75
N ARG A 280 -5.00 12.92 17.63
CA ARG A 280 -5.95 12.21 16.77
C ARG A 280 -5.47 12.22 15.34
N LEU A 281 -5.66 11.10 14.65
CA LEU A 281 -5.43 11.00 13.21
C LEU A 281 -6.30 9.91 12.60
N GLU A 282 -6.43 9.94 11.28
CA GLU A 282 -6.98 8.81 10.53
C GLU A 282 -5.89 8.20 9.66
N PHE A 283 -5.92 6.87 9.53
CA PHE A 283 -4.97 6.14 8.69
C PHE A 283 -5.63 5.01 7.89
N ARG A 284 -5.03 4.66 6.76
CA ARG A 284 -5.36 3.42 6.02
C ARG A 284 -4.12 2.85 5.35
N ALA A 285 -4.13 1.55 5.13
CA ALA A 285 -2.95 0.81 4.70
C ALA A 285 -3.27 -0.19 3.58
N THR A 286 -2.33 -0.35 2.65
CA THR A 286 -2.33 -1.46 1.68
C THR A 286 -2.01 -2.80 2.39
N PRO A 287 -2.33 -3.96 1.81
CA PRO A 287 -2.33 -5.25 2.51
C PRO A 287 -1.04 -5.68 3.22
N ASN A 288 0.12 -5.29 2.68
CA ASN A 288 1.44 -5.61 3.23
C ASN A 288 2.17 -4.34 3.70
N ALA A 289 1.39 -3.30 4.04
CA ALA A 289 1.94 -2.07 4.57
C ALA A 289 2.43 -2.27 6.00
N ASP A 290 3.63 -1.80 6.28
CA ASP A 290 4.30 -1.89 7.57
C ASP A 290 4.60 -0.46 7.98
N SER A 291 3.86 0.04 8.95
CA SER A 291 4.05 1.39 9.45
C SER A 291 3.50 1.54 10.87
N GLY A 292 3.86 2.65 11.51
CA GLY A 292 3.41 3.04 12.84
C GLY A 292 3.60 4.53 13.05
N VAL A 293 3.04 5.03 14.14
CA VAL A 293 3.14 6.42 14.57
C VAL A 293 4.13 6.47 15.73
N PHE A 294 5.14 7.32 15.61
CA PHE A 294 6.08 7.56 16.69
C PHE A 294 5.55 8.65 17.61
N LEU A 295 5.60 8.40 18.90
CA LEU A 295 5.20 9.31 19.97
C LEU A 295 6.42 9.61 20.80
N ARG A 296 7.02 10.80 20.65
CA ARG A 296 8.25 11.19 21.37
C ARG A 296 9.39 10.15 21.30
N GLN A 297 9.52 9.41 20.18
CA GLN A 297 10.50 8.34 19.89
C GLN A 297 9.99 6.89 19.96
N PRO A 298 9.25 6.41 20.99
CA PRO A 298 8.61 5.10 20.92
C PRO A 298 7.63 4.97 19.75
N GLN A 299 7.59 3.79 19.13
CA GLN A 299 6.66 3.50 18.04
C GLN A 299 5.38 2.86 18.57
N LEU A 300 4.25 3.50 18.31
CA LEU A 300 2.94 2.90 18.38
C LEU A 300 2.61 2.23 17.03
N GLN A 301 2.41 0.92 17.05
CA GLN A 301 1.98 0.19 15.85
C GLN A 301 0.53 0.52 15.54
N CYS A 302 0.23 0.91 14.31
CA CYS A 302 -1.14 1.21 13.86
C CYS A 302 -1.70 0.08 12.99
N ARG A 303 -1.39 -1.17 13.33
CA ARG A 303 -1.63 -2.33 12.47
C ARG A 303 -2.71 -3.23 13.05
N ASP A 304 -3.73 -3.47 12.26
CA ASP A 304 -4.46 -4.72 12.31
C ASP A 304 -4.61 -5.20 10.87
N PHE A 305 -3.89 -6.26 10.55
CA PHE A 305 -4.22 -7.03 9.37
C PHE A 305 -4.04 -8.49 9.78
N PRO A 306 -4.81 -9.45 9.24
CA PRO A 306 -4.67 -10.87 9.57
C PRO A 306 -3.27 -11.47 9.29
N LEU A 307 -2.31 -10.67 8.79
CA LEU A 307 -0.96 -11.10 8.43
C LEU A 307 0.16 -10.48 9.29
N ALA A 308 -0.10 -9.39 10.01
CA ALA A 308 0.95 -8.67 10.74
C ALA A 308 0.42 -7.71 11.80
N GLY A 309 0.96 -7.84 13.02
CA GLY A 309 0.70 -6.92 14.13
C GLY A 309 0.35 -7.67 15.41
N PRO A 310 0.43 -7.01 16.58
CA PRO A 310 0.03 -7.61 17.85
C PRO A 310 -1.49 -7.62 18.06
N TYR A 311 -2.25 -6.91 17.22
CA TYR A 311 -3.68 -6.68 17.39
C TYR A 311 -4.49 -7.52 16.39
N THR A 312 -4.69 -8.80 16.69
CA THR A 312 -5.40 -9.75 15.81
C THR A 312 -6.91 -9.77 16.03
N ASP A 313 -7.39 -9.16 17.12
CA ASP A 313 -8.73 -9.38 17.65
C ASP A 313 -9.59 -8.10 17.65
N LEU A 314 -9.15 -7.02 17.00
CA LEU A 314 -9.91 -5.77 16.90
C LEU A 314 -11.16 -5.99 16.04
N GLN A 315 -12.34 -5.74 16.60
CA GLN A 315 -13.63 -5.98 15.96
C GLN A 315 -14.09 -4.81 15.09
N HIS A 316 -13.66 -3.59 15.43
CA HIS A 316 -14.03 -2.36 14.74
C HIS A 316 -12.97 -1.90 13.74
N TYR A 317 -11.83 -2.56 13.67
CA TYR A 317 -10.83 -2.25 12.65
C TYR A 317 -11.40 -2.48 11.24
N LYS A 318 -11.16 -1.52 10.36
CA LYS A 318 -11.65 -1.55 8.98
C LYS A 318 -10.47 -1.77 8.05
N ALA A 319 -10.27 -3.03 7.68
CA ALA A 319 -9.21 -3.42 6.76
C ALA A 319 -9.29 -2.62 5.44
N GLN A 320 -8.14 -2.04 5.04
CA GLN A 320 -7.96 -1.25 3.81
C GLN A 320 -8.80 0.03 3.72
N ASP A 321 -9.46 0.43 4.80
CA ASP A 321 -10.24 1.66 4.89
C ASP A 321 -9.71 2.57 6.02
N TRP A 322 -10.27 3.77 6.14
CA TRP A 322 -9.87 4.77 7.12
C TRP A 322 -10.20 4.35 8.55
N ASN A 323 -9.20 4.21 9.39
CA ASN A 323 -9.30 3.93 10.82
C ASN A 323 -8.91 5.18 11.61
N GLN A 324 -9.62 5.47 12.70
CA GLN A 324 -9.30 6.54 13.62
C GLN A 324 -8.35 6.04 14.70
N LEU A 325 -7.20 6.68 14.83
CA LEU A 325 -6.29 6.53 15.95
C LEU A 325 -6.49 7.71 16.91
N GLU A 326 -6.69 7.41 18.20
CA GLU A 326 -6.70 8.40 19.27
C GLU A 326 -5.68 8.00 20.33
N VAL A 327 -4.79 8.92 20.69
CA VAL A 327 -3.76 8.73 21.71
C VAL A 327 -3.88 9.83 22.74
N THR A 328 -3.98 9.48 24.01
CA THR A 328 -3.86 10.39 25.13
C THR A 328 -2.50 10.17 25.79
N VAL A 329 -1.68 11.21 25.87
CA VAL A 329 -0.42 11.22 26.61
C VAL A 329 -0.64 12.00 27.88
N LYS A 330 -0.42 11.34 29.02
CA LYS A 330 -0.50 11.94 30.35
C LYS A 330 0.64 11.43 31.22
N ASP A 331 1.34 12.32 31.92
CA ASP A 331 2.45 11.96 32.82
C ASP A 331 3.49 11.05 32.13
N ASN A 332 3.78 11.35 30.85
CA ASN A 332 4.68 10.58 29.98
C ASN A 332 4.24 9.13 29.69
N VAL A 333 2.95 8.80 29.86
CA VAL A 333 2.38 7.49 29.47
C VAL A 333 1.31 7.71 28.40
N ALA A 334 1.38 6.92 27.33
CA ALA A 334 0.41 6.94 26.24
C ALA A 334 -0.63 5.83 26.38
N THR A 335 -1.91 6.22 26.35
CA THR A 335 -3.05 5.33 26.11
C THR A 335 -3.56 5.55 24.69
N ALA A 336 -3.67 4.49 23.90
CA ALA A 336 -4.05 4.55 22.49
C ALA A 336 -5.23 3.63 22.16
N THR A 337 -6.12 4.11 21.30
CA THR A 337 -7.24 3.32 20.75
C THR A 337 -7.31 3.41 19.22
N CYS A 338 -7.78 2.34 18.59
CA CYS A 338 -8.15 2.30 17.17
C CYS A 338 -9.65 2.07 17.06
N ASN A 339 -10.38 3.01 16.47
CA ASN A 339 -11.85 2.97 16.38
C ASN A 339 -12.52 2.69 17.74
N GLY A 340 -11.94 3.23 18.82
CA GLY A 340 -12.43 3.05 20.20
C GLY A 340 -11.99 1.76 20.89
N GLU A 341 -11.27 0.85 20.21
CA GLU A 341 -10.72 -0.36 20.81
C GLU A 341 -9.29 -0.13 21.29
N LEU A 342 -8.95 -0.65 22.46
CA LEU A 342 -7.64 -0.43 23.10
C LEU A 342 -6.50 -1.08 22.31
N LEU A 343 -5.45 -0.31 22.04
CA LEU A 343 -4.18 -0.80 21.48
C LEU A 343 -3.11 -0.95 22.57
N THR A 344 -2.99 0.03 23.47
CA THR A 344 -2.05 0.04 24.61
C THR A 344 -2.51 1.09 25.60
N ASP A 345 -2.26 0.86 26.88
CA ASP A 345 -2.53 1.79 27.99
C ASP A 345 -1.28 2.10 28.84
N ASP A 346 -0.13 1.54 28.48
CA ASP A 346 1.08 1.49 29.29
C ASP A 346 2.36 1.89 28.52
N LEU A 347 2.21 2.51 27.35
CA LEU A 347 3.36 2.91 26.52
C LEU A 347 4.08 4.10 27.15
N VAL A 348 5.20 3.82 27.83
CA VAL A 348 6.07 4.83 28.46
C VAL A 348 6.82 5.64 27.41
N LEU A 349 6.76 6.97 27.51
CA LEU A 349 7.38 7.93 26.61
C LEU A 349 8.49 8.73 27.29
N PRO A 350 9.46 9.27 26.53
CA PRO A 350 10.33 10.34 27.00
C PRO A 350 9.56 11.61 27.40
N GLU A 351 10.19 12.47 28.20
CA GLU A 351 9.61 13.75 28.66
C GLU A 351 9.22 14.68 27.50
N THR A 352 9.99 14.66 26.41
CA THR A 352 9.71 15.42 25.20
C THR A 352 10.13 14.63 23.98
N GLY A 353 9.53 14.96 22.84
CA GLY A 353 9.99 14.49 21.54
C GLY A 353 8.99 14.81 20.43
N PRO A 354 9.35 14.53 19.17
CA PRO A 354 8.48 14.74 18.02
C PRO A 354 7.40 13.67 17.87
N ILE A 355 6.41 13.96 17.02
CA ILE A 355 5.53 12.94 16.43
C ILE A 355 6.12 12.50 15.10
N GLY A 356 6.09 11.21 14.80
CA GLY A 356 6.65 10.67 13.56
C GLY A 356 5.75 9.67 12.85
N LEU A 357 5.99 9.50 11.55
CA LEU A 357 5.30 8.54 10.69
C LEU A 357 6.34 7.64 10.02
N GLU A 358 6.19 6.34 10.17
CA GLU A 358 7.09 5.38 9.52
C GLU A 358 6.71 5.15 8.05
N GLY A 359 7.71 4.95 7.20
CA GLY A 359 7.54 4.30 5.92
C GLY A 359 8.50 3.13 5.80
N ASP A 360 8.03 1.91 6.03
CA ASP A 360 8.82 0.69 5.85
C ASP A 360 8.50 0.01 4.50
N ARG A 361 7.43 -0.78 4.42
CA ARG A 361 6.96 -1.40 3.16
C ARG A 361 5.49 -1.07 2.91
N GLY A 362 5.07 -1.24 1.65
CA GLY A 362 3.74 -0.90 1.17
C GLY A 362 3.42 0.59 1.23
N GLN A 363 2.19 0.90 0.82
CA GLN A 363 1.63 2.24 0.92
C GLN A 363 0.79 2.37 2.20
N MET A 364 1.04 3.46 2.94
CA MET A 364 0.26 3.91 4.09
C MET A 364 -0.19 5.35 3.84
N GLU A 365 -1.39 5.71 4.27
CA GLU A 365 -1.91 7.06 4.14
C GLU A 365 -2.41 7.55 5.49
N TYR A 366 -2.16 8.83 5.77
CA TYR A 366 -2.61 9.52 6.97
C TYR A 366 -3.38 10.77 6.58
N ARG A 367 -4.40 11.15 7.37
CA ARG A 367 -5.06 12.45 7.24
C ARG A 367 -5.55 12.95 8.60
N ARG A 368 -5.93 14.22 8.64
CA ARG A 368 -6.53 14.86 9.83
C ARG A 368 -5.68 14.67 11.08
N ILE A 369 -4.35 14.77 10.92
CA ILE A 369 -3.39 14.64 12.01
C ILE A 369 -3.44 15.91 12.83
N ARG A 370 -3.87 15.82 14.08
CA ARG A 370 -4.17 16.97 14.92
C ARG A 370 -3.94 16.67 16.39
N LEU A 371 -3.56 17.68 17.15
CA LEU A 371 -3.17 17.55 18.54
C LEU A 371 -3.84 18.64 19.39
N LYS A 372 -4.26 18.28 20.59
CA LYS A 372 -4.79 19.19 21.60
C LYS A 372 -4.01 19.03 22.90
N PRO A 373 -3.35 20.08 23.40
CA PRO A 373 -2.77 20.05 24.74
C PRO A 373 -3.84 19.77 25.80
N LEU A 374 -3.51 18.93 26.78
CA LEU A 374 -4.29 18.81 28.01
C LEU A 374 -3.95 20.04 28.86
N GLN A 375 -4.94 20.91 29.08
CA GLN A 375 -4.77 22.01 30.03
C GLN A 375 -4.64 21.41 31.44
N GLU A 376 -3.67 21.89 32.21
CA GLU A 376 -3.51 21.56 33.63
C GLU A 376 -4.76 21.87 34.46
#